data_AF-A0A5B3H6P7-F1
#
_entry.id   AF-A0A5B3H6P7-F1
#
_cell.length_a   1.000
_cell.length_b   1.000
_cell.length_c   1.000
_cell.angle_alpha   90.00
_cell.angle_beta   90.00
_cell.angle_gamma   90.00
#
_symmetry.space_group_name_H-M   'P 1'
#
loop_
_entity.id
_entity.type
_entity.pdbx_description
1 polymer ?
#
loop_
_entity_poly.entity_id
_entity_poly.type
_entity_poly.pdbx_seq_one_letter_code
_entity_poly.pdbx_strand_id
1 'polypeptide(L)'
;MAIDFKKTQLSGHTPEIWRGECKILPGGFKPVQNFPVGTVLHRGTPIYVDFEAMSAAVCKTAKVLKGGTTTAPRVAKGHYFVAGDVVMKLGVTDKSPIIKSIDTANAGYDVITFASAIAGLAEGDILVEATEYAETGGGSGSDPIPAAPRYTPNMVVGAAKEFTGKGLPTIDAAYEAVVLYPSLNFPLLEDWLINPGKVCLKANPNILFIKQ
;
A
#
# COMPACT_ATOMS: atom_id res chain seq x y z
N MET A 1 -35.51 -37.86 5.21
CA MET A 1 -34.25 -37.09 5.27
C MET A 1 -34.57 -35.67 4.88
N ALA A 2 -34.49 -34.72 5.81
CA ALA A 2 -34.67 -33.30 5.51
C ALA A 2 -33.32 -32.73 5.05
N ILE A 3 -33.32 -32.00 3.93
CA ILE A 3 -32.15 -31.28 3.43
C ILE A 3 -32.12 -29.92 4.16
N ASP A 4 -31.05 -29.68 4.90
CA ASP A 4 -30.81 -28.41 5.58
C ASP A 4 -30.15 -27.41 4.62
N PHE A 5 -30.88 -26.37 4.22
CA PHE A 5 -30.33 -25.31 3.38
C PHE A 5 -29.58 -24.28 4.25
N LYS A 6 -28.27 -24.46 4.40
CA LYS A 6 -27.40 -23.45 5.02
C LYS A 6 -27.20 -22.27 4.07
N LYS A 7 -27.67 -21.08 4.45
CA LYS A 7 -27.40 -19.84 3.72
C LYS A 7 -25.99 -19.37 4.08
N THR A 8 -25.07 -19.39 3.13
CA THR A 8 -23.78 -18.71 3.28
C THR A 8 -23.99 -17.23 3.05
N GLN A 9 -23.87 -16.41 4.10
CA GLN A 9 -23.77 -14.97 3.95
C GLN A 9 -22.37 -14.65 3.43
N LEU A 10 -22.28 -14.18 2.18
CA LEU A 10 -21.07 -13.59 1.63
C LEU A 10 -21.11 -12.11 1.93
N SER A 11 -20.04 -11.56 2.50
CA SER A 11 -19.90 -10.10 2.62
C SER A 11 -19.98 -9.50 1.23
N GLY A 12 -20.77 -8.43 1.07
CA GLY A 12 -20.75 -7.65 -0.16
C GLY A 12 -19.36 -7.04 -0.36
N HIS A 13 -18.89 -6.99 -1.61
CA HIS A 13 -17.66 -6.31 -2.00
C HIS A 13 -18.03 -5.15 -2.92
N THR A 14 -17.80 -3.92 -2.47
CA THR A 14 -17.97 -2.73 -3.31
C THR A 14 -16.81 -2.69 -4.31
N PRO A 15 -17.07 -2.60 -5.62
CA PRO A 15 -15.99 -2.56 -6.60
C PRO A 15 -15.12 -1.32 -6.41
N GLU A 16 -13.81 -1.49 -6.45
CA GLU A 16 -12.85 -0.40 -6.19
C GLU A 16 -12.76 0.60 -7.33
N ILE A 17 -13.15 0.21 -8.54
CA ILE A 17 -13.15 1.05 -9.74
C ILE A 17 -14.57 1.11 -10.31
N TRP A 18 -15.01 2.32 -10.66
CA TRP A 18 -16.29 2.55 -11.32
C TRP A 18 -16.38 1.81 -12.66
N ARG A 19 -17.57 1.31 -12.97
CA ARG A 19 -17.77 0.40 -14.12
C ARG A 19 -17.44 1.12 -15.44
N GLY A 20 -16.63 0.46 -16.28
CA GLY A 20 -16.26 0.97 -17.61
C GLY A 20 -15.09 1.97 -17.62
N GLU A 21 -14.77 2.57 -16.47
CA GLU A 21 -13.76 3.63 -16.34
C GLU A 21 -12.42 3.02 -15.87
N CYS A 22 -11.83 2.15 -16.68
CA CYS A 22 -10.52 1.56 -16.42
C CYS A 22 -9.81 1.20 -17.73
N LYS A 23 -8.75 1.92 -18.09
CA LYS A 23 -7.91 1.58 -19.25
C LYS A 23 -6.57 1.07 -18.77
N ILE A 24 -6.26 -0.17 -19.15
CA ILE A 24 -5.09 -0.93 -18.71
C ILE A 24 -3.99 -0.83 -19.77
N LEU A 25 -2.76 -0.62 -19.32
CA LEU A 25 -1.57 -0.65 -20.17
C LEU A 25 -1.29 -2.09 -20.63
N PRO A 26 -0.93 -2.30 -21.91
CA PRO A 26 -0.59 -3.62 -22.40
C PRO A 26 0.72 -4.13 -21.80
N GLY A 27 0.89 -5.46 -21.73
CA GLY A 27 2.17 -6.12 -21.44
C GLY A 27 2.38 -6.54 -19.98
N GLY A 28 1.71 -5.90 -19.02
CA GLY A 28 1.87 -6.20 -17.59
C GLY A 28 3.26 -5.83 -17.05
N PHE A 29 3.34 -5.51 -15.75
CA PHE A 29 4.57 -5.02 -15.12
C PHE A 29 5.08 -5.99 -14.06
N LYS A 30 6.39 -6.22 -14.01
CA LYS A 30 6.99 -7.10 -13.01
C LYS A 30 6.98 -6.43 -11.63
N PRO A 31 6.47 -7.08 -10.56
CA PRO A 31 6.52 -6.52 -9.22
C PRO A 31 7.97 -6.39 -8.76
N VAL A 32 8.34 -5.22 -8.24
CA VAL A 32 9.65 -4.97 -7.62
C VAL A 32 9.71 -5.60 -6.23
N GLN A 33 8.61 -5.53 -5.49
CA GLN A 33 8.49 -6.11 -4.15
C GLN A 33 8.10 -7.58 -4.22
N ASN A 34 8.48 -8.33 -3.18
CA ASN A 34 8.05 -9.70 -3.02
C ASN A 34 6.77 -9.77 -2.17
N PHE A 35 5.76 -10.46 -2.67
CA PHE A 35 4.51 -10.71 -1.95
C PHE A 35 4.39 -12.19 -1.60
N PRO A 36 3.95 -12.52 -0.37
CA PRO A 36 3.72 -13.91 0.01
C PRO A 36 2.60 -14.52 -0.84
N VAL A 37 2.67 -15.85 -0.98
CA VAL A 37 1.66 -16.60 -1.73
C VAL A 37 0.30 -16.49 -1.04
N GLY A 38 -0.75 -16.24 -1.81
CA GLY A 38 -2.12 -16.00 -1.34
C GLY A 38 -2.46 -14.51 -1.16
N THR A 39 -1.49 -13.59 -1.28
CA THR A 39 -1.81 -12.15 -1.30
C THR A 39 -2.64 -11.82 -2.53
N VAL A 40 -3.76 -11.13 -2.32
CA VAL A 40 -4.59 -10.57 -3.39
C VAL A 40 -4.36 -9.06 -3.45
N LEU A 41 -3.78 -8.60 -4.55
CA LEU A 41 -3.64 -7.20 -4.87
C LEU A 41 -4.92 -6.71 -5.53
N HIS A 42 -5.66 -5.88 -4.81
CA HIS A 42 -6.97 -5.36 -5.22
C HIS A 42 -6.87 -4.24 -6.27
N ARG A 43 -7.93 -4.10 -7.06
CA ARG A 43 -8.07 -3.04 -8.06
C ARG A 43 -8.07 -1.66 -7.38
N GLY A 44 -7.64 -0.64 -8.12
CA GLY A 44 -7.55 0.73 -7.61
C GLY A 44 -6.37 0.96 -6.65
N THR A 45 -5.58 -0.07 -6.34
CA THR A 45 -4.41 0.07 -5.48
C THR A 45 -3.36 0.97 -6.14
N PRO A 46 -2.87 2.03 -5.48
CA PRO A 46 -1.84 2.90 -6.04
C PRO A 46 -0.53 2.16 -6.25
N ILE A 47 0.06 2.34 -7.43
CA ILE A 47 1.32 1.74 -7.83
C ILE A 47 2.23 2.78 -8.50
N TYR A 48 3.52 2.57 -8.36
CA TYR A 48 4.55 3.24 -9.14
C TYR A 48 5.00 2.30 -10.26
N VAL A 49 4.78 2.72 -11.50
CA VAL A 49 5.24 2.03 -12.70
C VAL A 49 6.52 2.68 -13.19
N ASP A 50 7.56 1.87 -13.35
CA ASP A 50 8.79 2.20 -14.05
C ASP A 50 8.71 1.63 -15.47
N PHE A 51 8.58 2.52 -16.46
CA PHE A 51 8.45 2.17 -17.87
C PHE A 51 9.76 1.72 -18.50
N GLU A 52 10.92 2.12 -17.96
CA GLU A 52 12.22 1.72 -18.47
C GLU A 52 12.54 0.30 -18.01
N ALA A 53 12.32 0.03 -16.72
CA ALA A 53 12.55 -1.29 -16.13
C ALA A 53 11.41 -2.29 -16.37
N MET A 54 10.28 -1.86 -16.97
CA MET A 54 9.05 -2.65 -17.13
C MET A 54 8.60 -3.28 -15.81
N SER A 55 8.62 -2.48 -14.75
CA SER A 55 8.35 -2.93 -13.38
C SER A 55 7.30 -2.07 -12.68
N ALA A 56 6.67 -2.62 -11.65
CA ALA A 56 5.71 -1.92 -10.81
C ALA A 56 5.99 -2.17 -9.34
N ALA A 57 5.92 -1.13 -8.52
CA ALA A 57 5.95 -1.22 -7.07
C ALA A 57 4.60 -0.80 -6.50
N VAL A 58 4.10 -1.53 -5.50
CA VAL A 58 2.89 -1.15 -4.77
C VAL A 58 3.25 -0.06 -3.78
N CYS A 59 2.51 1.03 -3.79
CA CYS A 59 2.68 2.12 -2.84
C CYS A 59 1.99 1.74 -1.53
N LYS A 60 2.76 1.23 -0.56
CA LYS A 60 2.23 0.68 0.70
C LYS A 60 2.02 1.78 1.73
N THR A 61 0.81 1.82 2.29
CA THR A 61 0.46 2.69 3.42
C THR A 61 -0.37 1.92 4.45
N ALA A 62 -0.30 2.33 5.71
CA ALA A 62 -1.15 1.80 6.77
C ALA A 62 -1.49 2.88 7.80
N LYS A 63 -2.73 2.86 8.30
CA LYS A 63 -3.16 3.76 9.36
C LYS A 63 -2.95 3.10 10.72
N VAL A 64 -2.28 3.79 11.64
CA VAL A 64 -2.09 3.35 13.03
C VAL A 64 -3.40 3.48 13.80
N LEU A 65 -3.74 2.42 14.53
CA LEU A 65 -4.92 2.32 15.38
C LEU A 65 -4.55 2.42 16.86
N LYS A 66 -5.55 2.70 17.69
CA LYS A 66 -5.38 2.78 19.14
C LYS A 66 -4.91 1.46 19.76
N GLY A 67 -4.06 1.56 20.78
CA GLY A 67 -3.72 0.45 21.68
C GLY A 67 -2.50 -0.37 21.28
N GLY A 68 -1.75 0.05 20.25
CA GLY A 68 -0.40 -0.46 19.98
C GLY A 68 0.69 0.30 20.74
N THR A 69 1.94 -0.10 20.53
CA THR A 69 3.14 0.62 21.03
C THR A 69 3.93 1.23 19.86
N THR A 70 4.98 1.98 20.16
CA THR A 70 5.90 2.55 19.14
C THR A 70 6.79 1.51 18.46
N THR A 71 6.88 0.30 19.01
CA THR A 71 7.62 -0.85 18.45
C THR A 71 6.68 -1.92 17.88
N ALA A 72 5.43 -1.95 18.33
CA ALA A 72 4.40 -2.88 17.91
C ALA A 72 3.06 -2.15 17.71
N PRO A 73 2.95 -1.22 16.75
CA PRO A 73 1.69 -0.55 16.49
C PRO A 73 0.63 -1.52 15.98
N ARG A 74 -0.62 -1.21 16.33
CA ARG A 74 -1.79 -1.81 15.67
C ARG A 74 -2.09 -1.01 14.42
N VAL A 75 -2.42 -1.66 13.33
CA VAL A 75 -2.73 -1.02 12.06
C VAL A 75 -4.00 -1.58 11.46
N ALA A 76 -4.67 -0.77 10.64
CA ALA A 76 -5.84 -1.22 9.87
C ALA A 76 -5.45 -2.35 8.91
N LYS A 77 -6.38 -3.31 8.73
CA LYS A 77 -6.26 -4.43 7.80
C LYS A 77 -6.11 -3.97 6.35
N GLY A 78 -5.52 -4.83 5.52
CA GLY A 78 -5.46 -4.64 4.06
C GLY A 78 -4.30 -3.78 3.58
N HIS A 79 -3.32 -3.50 4.43
CA HIS A 79 -2.01 -3.01 4.01
C HIS A 79 -1.23 -4.11 3.29
N TYR A 80 -0.32 -3.73 2.40
CA TYR A 80 0.54 -4.66 1.66
C TYR A 80 1.96 -4.78 2.23
N PHE A 81 2.17 -4.34 3.47
CA PHE A 81 3.44 -4.54 4.18
C PHE A 81 3.76 -6.02 4.40
N VAL A 82 5.04 -6.34 4.31
CA VAL A 82 5.61 -7.65 4.58
C VAL A 82 6.82 -7.53 5.50
N ALA A 83 7.20 -8.62 6.16
CA ALA A 83 8.44 -8.64 6.93
C ALA A 83 9.65 -8.35 6.03
N GLY A 84 10.57 -7.54 6.53
CA GLY A 84 11.72 -7.04 5.77
C GLY A 84 11.49 -5.67 5.11
N ASP A 85 10.25 -5.18 4.99
CA ASP A 85 10.01 -3.83 4.49
C ASP A 85 10.59 -2.78 5.46
N VAL A 86 11.17 -1.72 4.90
CA VAL A 86 11.60 -0.52 5.62
C VAL A 86 10.43 0.44 5.67
N VAL A 87 10.10 0.95 6.86
CA VAL A 87 8.94 1.83 7.06
C VAL A 87 9.29 3.08 7.83
N MET A 88 8.54 4.15 7.60
CA MET A 88 8.60 5.38 8.37
C MET A 88 7.20 5.86 8.75
N LYS A 89 7.11 6.69 9.80
CA LYS A 89 5.94 7.55 10.00
C LYS A 89 5.98 8.66 8.96
N LEU A 90 4.88 8.90 8.26
CA LEU A 90 4.78 9.97 7.29
C LEU A 90 5.15 11.32 7.94
N GLY A 91 6.10 12.03 7.33
CA GLY A 91 6.64 13.31 7.84
C GLY A 91 7.81 13.18 8.83
N VAL A 92 8.22 11.96 9.22
CA VAL A 92 9.38 11.70 10.08
C VAL A 92 10.51 11.11 9.23
N THR A 93 11.60 11.87 9.06
CA THR A 93 12.69 11.53 8.12
C THR A 93 13.96 11.01 8.78
N ASP A 94 14.01 10.99 10.11
CA ASP A 94 15.20 10.62 10.91
C ASP A 94 15.16 9.18 11.44
N LYS A 95 14.09 8.42 11.16
CA LYS A 95 13.95 7.01 11.55
C LYS A 95 13.16 6.21 10.52
N SER A 96 13.72 5.06 10.10
CA SER A 96 13.07 4.11 9.20
C SER A 96 13.32 2.65 9.62
N PRO A 97 12.64 2.13 10.66
CA PRO A 97 12.85 0.75 11.08
C PRO A 97 12.43 -0.28 10.02
N ILE A 98 13.05 -1.46 10.08
CA ILE A 98 12.64 -2.64 9.33
C ILE A 98 11.50 -3.35 10.07
N ILE A 99 10.50 -3.85 9.34
CA ILE A 99 9.48 -4.76 9.88
C ILE A 99 10.10 -6.14 10.16
N LYS A 100 10.05 -6.59 11.41
CA LYS A 100 10.47 -7.94 11.80
C LYS A 100 9.41 -8.99 11.51
N SER A 101 8.16 -8.68 11.84
CA SER A 101 7.03 -9.59 11.69
C SER A 101 5.71 -8.83 11.67
N ILE A 102 4.69 -9.49 11.15
CA ILE A 102 3.31 -8.99 11.14
C ILE A 102 2.43 -10.11 11.68
N ASP A 103 1.70 -9.82 12.75
CA ASP A 103 0.66 -10.70 13.30
C ASP A 103 -0.70 -10.30 12.75
N THR A 104 -1.36 -11.23 12.06
CA THR A 104 -2.66 -11.04 11.41
C THR A 104 -3.80 -11.80 12.09
N ALA A 105 -3.55 -12.42 13.24
CA ALA A 105 -4.51 -13.30 13.92
C ALA A 105 -5.80 -12.59 14.37
N ASN A 106 -5.71 -11.31 14.71
CA ASN A 106 -6.89 -10.53 15.08
C ASN A 106 -7.72 -10.18 13.84
N ALA A 107 -9.05 -10.27 13.91
CA ALA A 107 -9.91 -9.97 12.77
C ALA A 107 -9.99 -8.45 12.44
N GLY A 108 -9.81 -7.58 13.43
CA GLY A 108 -10.02 -6.13 13.30
C GLY A 108 -8.76 -5.30 13.00
N TYR A 109 -7.57 -5.84 13.28
CA TYR A 109 -6.30 -5.14 13.08
C TYR A 109 -5.14 -6.12 12.87
N ASP A 110 -4.06 -5.61 12.30
CA ASP A 110 -2.76 -6.29 12.28
C ASP A 110 -1.81 -5.64 13.30
N VAL A 111 -0.85 -6.40 13.82
CA VAL A 111 0.22 -5.88 14.67
C VAL A 111 1.53 -6.00 13.93
N ILE A 112 2.15 -4.86 13.61
CA ILE A 112 3.45 -4.83 12.93
C ILE A 112 4.53 -4.67 13.99
N THR A 113 5.50 -5.59 14.05
CA THR A 113 6.63 -5.50 14.98
C THR A 113 7.85 -4.91 14.26
N PHE A 114 8.38 -3.80 14.78
CA PHE A 114 9.54 -3.10 14.23
C PHE A 114 10.86 -3.54 14.85
N ALA A 115 11.94 -3.35 14.10
CA ALA A 115 13.30 -3.58 14.58
C ALA A 115 13.73 -2.57 15.65
N SER A 116 13.26 -1.32 15.54
CA SER A 116 13.45 -0.24 16.50
C SER A 116 12.17 0.62 16.58
N ALA A 117 12.03 1.36 17.68
CA ALA A 117 10.84 2.18 17.92
C ALA A 117 10.79 3.40 16.97
N ILE A 118 9.58 3.75 16.52
CA ILE A 118 9.33 5.07 15.91
C ILE A 118 8.83 6.00 17.02
N ALA A 119 9.67 6.95 17.43
CA ALA A 119 9.32 7.89 18.50
C ALA A 119 8.09 8.72 18.13
N GLY A 120 7.17 8.91 19.08
CA GLY A 120 5.95 9.69 18.86
C GLY A 120 4.95 9.08 17.89
N LEU A 121 5.04 7.78 17.60
CA LEU A 121 4.01 7.04 16.86
C LEU A 121 2.74 6.90 17.71
N ALA A 122 1.62 7.39 17.19
CA ALA A 122 0.34 7.47 17.86
C ALA A 122 -0.82 7.05 16.93
N GLU A 123 -2.01 6.91 17.51
CA GLU A 123 -3.23 6.66 16.76
C GLU A 123 -3.47 7.74 15.69
N GLY A 124 -3.87 7.32 14.49
CA GLY A 124 -4.14 8.22 13.36
C GLY A 124 -2.94 8.53 12.50
N ASP A 125 -1.72 8.22 12.96
CA ASP A 125 -0.52 8.34 12.13
C ASP A 125 -0.57 7.39 10.93
N ILE A 126 0.09 7.80 9.85
CA ILE A 126 0.23 6.99 8.64
C ILE A 126 1.65 6.44 8.54
N LEU A 127 1.77 5.13 8.38
CA LEU A 127 3.00 4.44 8.04
C LEU A 127 3.11 4.32 6.52
N VAL A 128 4.31 4.52 6.01
CA VAL A 128 4.62 4.39 4.57
C VAL A 128 5.90 3.57 4.40
N GLU A 129 5.99 2.83 3.29
CA GLU A 129 7.25 2.20 2.90
C GLU A 129 8.28 3.29 2.55
N ALA A 130 9.51 3.12 3.05
CA ALA A 130 10.52 4.17 3.04
C ALA A 130 11.87 3.70 2.48
N THR A 131 12.70 4.67 2.11
CA THR A 131 14.13 4.48 2.00
C THR A 131 14.76 4.38 3.39
N GLU A 132 15.94 3.76 3.46
CA GLU A 132 16.68 3.68 4.72
C GLU A 132 17.21 5.07 5.11
N TYR A 133 16.95 5.45 6.36
CA TYR A 133 17.63 6.52 7.06
C TYR A 133 19.04 6.09 7.41
N ALA A 134 20.01 6.94 7.15
CA ALA A 134 21.38 6.77 7.61
C ALA A 134 21.83 8.01 8.40
N GLU A 135 22.29 7.82 9.63
CA GLU A 135 22.85 8.90 10.47
C GLU A 135 24.10 9.52 9.86
N THR A 136 24.76 8.81 8.94
CA THR A 136 25.90 9.29 8.17
C THR A 136 25.79 8.74 6.75
N GLY A 137 25.76 9.62 5.75
CA GLY A 137 25.71 9.20 4.36
C GLY A 137 26.95 8.45 3.93
N GLY A 138 26.79 7.26 3.34
CA GLY A 138 27.90 6.53 2.75
C GLY A 138 28.51 7.30 1.57
N GLY A 139 29.66 7.94 1.81
CA GLY A 139 30.39 8.81 0.88
C GLY A 139 31.20 9.86 1.66
N SER A 140 32.01 10.69 1.00
CA SER A 140 32.85 11.72 1.67
C SER A 140 32.09 12.83 2.40
N GLY A 141 30.76 12.73 2.54
CA GLY A 141 29.93 13.68 3.28
C GLY A 141 29.51 13.12 4.64
N SER A 142 29.54 13.96 5.67
CA SER A 142 29.12 13.62 7.04
C SER A 142 27.62 13.82 7.29
N ASP A 143 26.87 14.26 6.28
CA ASP A 143 25.47 14.63 6.46
C ASP A 143 24.56 13.38 6.51
N PRO A 144 23.51 13.37 7.36
CA PRO A 144 22.53 12.29 7.38
C PRO A 144 21.80 12.15 6.05
N ILE A 145 21.49 10.90 5.67
CA ILE A 145 20.57 10.61 4.56
C ILE A 145 19.16 10.46 5.16
N PRO A 146 18.24 11.40 4.89
CA PRO A 146 16.88 11.31 5.41
C PRO A 146 16.10 10.15 4.76
N ALA A 147 15.26 9.49 5.55
CA ALA A 147 14.24 8.59 5.04
C ALA A 147 13.18 9.39 4.26
N ALA A 148 12.71 8.82 3.16
CA ALA A 148 11.63 9.35 2.35
C ALA A 148 10.71 8.21 1.90
N PRO A 149 9.43 8.51 1.56
CA PRO A 149 8.56 7.53 0.94
C PRO A 149 9.23 6.91 -0.28
N ARG A 150 9.27 5.57 -0.33
CA ARG A 150 10.04 4.84 -1.36
C ARG A 150 9.44 5.00 -2.75
N TYR A 151 8.13 5.12 -2.84
CA TYR A 151 7.39 5.20 -4.08
C TYR A 151 6.29 6.27 -4.01
N THR A 152 6.18 7.05 -5.09
CA THR A 152 5.05 7.96 -5.31
C THR A 152 4.23 7.41 -6.47
N PRO A 153 2.93 7.12 -6.28
CA PRO A 153 2.14 6.45 -7.30
C PRO A 153 1.97 7.31 -8.54
N ASN A 154 2.07 6.68 -9.70
CA ASN A 154 1.75 7.25 -11.01
C ASN A 154 0.63 6.50 -11.73
N MET A 155 0.27 5.30 -11.27
CA MET A 155 -0.77 4.45 -11.83
C MET A 155 -1.56 3.78 -10.71
N VAL A 156 -2.62 3.04 -11.06
CA VAL A 156 -3.33 2.16 -10.13
C VAL A 156 -3.45 0.75 -10.70
N VAL A 157 -3.69 -0.25 -9.84
CA VAL A 157 -3.95 -1.62 -10.27
C VAL A 157 -5.27 -1.69 -11.04
N GLY A 158 -5.20 -2.08 -12.31
CA GLY A 158 -6.34 -2.18 -13.21
C GLY A 158 -7.16 -3.47 -13.04
N ALA A 159 -6.49 -4.59 -12.75
CA ALA A 159 -7.09 -5.89 -12.52
C ALA A 159 -6.56 -6.54 -11.25
N ALA A 160 -7.43 -7.22 -10.49
CA ALA A 160 -7.01 -7.86 -9.25
C ALA A 160 -6.00 -8.97 -9.55
N LYS A 161 -4.94 -9.06 -8.75
CA LYS A 161 -3.87 -10.03 -8.93
C LYS A 161 -3.69 -10.86 -7.67
N GLU A 162 -3.94 -12.16 -7.77
CA GLU A 162 -3.54 -13.10 -6.73
C GLU A 162 -2.10 -13.60 -6.98
N PHE A 163 -1.26 -13.49 -5.96
CA PHE A 163 0.09 -14.06 -5.98
C PHE A 163 0.03 -15.53 -5.61
N THR A 164 -0.10 -16.42 -6.60
CA THR A 164 -0.26 -17.86 -6.37
C THR A 164 1.06 -18.64 -6.28
N GLY A 165 2.20 -17.96 -6.44
CA GLY A 165 3.52 -18.59 -6.58
C GLY A 165 3.70 -19.35 -7.90
N LYS A 166 2.72 -19.28 -8.81
CA LYS A 166 2.74 -19.93 -10.12
C LYS A 166 2.64 -18.89 -11.23
N GLY A 167 3.29 -19.18 -12.36
CA GLY A 167 3.33 -18.28 -13.52
C GLY A 167 4.19 -17.03 -13.28
N LEU A 168 4.19 -16.13 -14.27
CA LEU A 168 4.87 -14.84 -14.13
C LEU A 168 4.00 -13.92 -13.25
N PRO A 169 4.55 -13.37 -12.16
CA PRO A 169 3.85 -12.36 -11.39
C PRO A 169 3.90 -11.07 -12.21
N THR A 170 2.81 -10.73 -12.88
CA THR A 170 2.63 -9.45 -13.58
C THR A 170 1.49 -8.68 -12.93
N ILE A 171 1.67 -7.38 -12.80
CA ILE A 171 0.67 -6.42 -12.32
C ILE A 171 0.12 -5.69 -13.54
N ASP A 172 -1.21 -5.68 -13.67
CA ASP A 172 -1.90 -4.91 -14.70
C ASP A 172 -2.09 -3.48 -14.20
N ALA A 173 -1.35 -2.54 -14.80
CA ALA A 173 -1.41 -1.13 -14.45
C ALA A 173 -2.48 -0.41 -15.29
N ALA A 174 -3.39 0.31 -14.64
CA ALA A 174 -4.32 1.20 -15.29
C ALA A 174 -3.78 2.64 -15.33
N TYR A 175 -3.85 3.24 -16.52
CA TYR A 175 -3.42 4.63 -16.75
C TYR A 175 -4.57 5.63 -16.73
N GLU A 176 -5.80 5.15 -16.74
CA GLU A 176 -7.02 5.94 -16.61
C GLU A 176 -8.00 5.12 -15.79
N ALA A 177 -8.49 5.70 -14.69
CA ALA A 177 -9.44 5.02 -13.82
C ALA A 177 -10.23 6.00 -12.96
N VAL A 178 -11.49 5.65 -12.68
CA VAL A 178 -12.27 6.29 -11.61
C VAL A 178 -12.34 5.34 -10.42
N VAL A 179 -11.47 5.57 -9.44
CA VAL A 179 -11.34 4.81 -8.20
C VAL A 179 -12.34 5.31 -7.16
N LEU A 180 -13.09 4.39 -6.56
CA LEU A 180 -13.93 4.68 -5.40
C LEU A 180 -13.05 4.65 -4.16
N TYR A 181 -12.61 5.81 -3.68
CA TYR A 181 -11.65 5.85 -2.57
C TYR A 181 -12.16 5.21 -1.26
N PRO A 182 -13.48 5.21 -0.92
CA PRO A 182 -13.97 4.56 0.30
C PRO A 182 -13.83 3.04 0.31
N SER A 183 -13.65 2.41 -0.85
CA SER A 183 -13.40 0.97 -0.97
C SER A 183 -11.92 0.59 -0.91
N LEU A 184 -11.01 1.57 -0.82
CA LEU A 184 -9.59 1.28 -0.60
C LEU A 184 -9.36 0.89 0.86
N ASN A 185 -8.60 -0.18 1.08
CA ASN A 185 -8.32 -0.70 2.43
C ASN A 185 -7.20 0.06 3.17
N PHE A 186 -6.64 1.09 2.55
CA PHE A 186 -5.48 1.82 3.07
C PHE A 186 -5.65 3.33 2.83
N PRO A 187 -4.97 4.16 3.65
CA PRO A 187 -5.08 5.61 3.54
C PRO A 187 -4.40 6.12 2.26
N LEU A 188 -5.13 6.96 1.51
CA LEU A 188 -4.58 7.71 0.39
C LEU A 188 -3.87 8.96 0.93
N LEU A 189 -2.61 9.18 0.52
CA LEU A 189 -1.84 10.33 0.99
C LEU A 189 -2.24 11.59 0.23
N GLU A 190 -2.36 12.73 0.92
CA GLU A 190 -2.68 14.01 0.29
C GLU A 190 -1.60 14.43 -0.72
N ASP A 191 -0.35 14.11 -0.44
CA ASP A 191 0.80 14.40 -1.31
C ASP A 191 0.76 13.65 -2.65
N TRP A 192 -0.01 12.57 -2.72
CA TRP A 192 -0.26 11.84 -3.98
C TRP A 192 -1.31 12.53 -4.85
N LEU A 193 -2.07 13.47 -4.30
CA LEU A 193 -3.14 14.18 -4.99
C LEU A 193 -2.68 15.55 -5.47
N ILE A 194 -3.31 16.08 -6.53
CA ILE A 194 -2.92 17.38 -7.09
C ILE A 194 -3.02 18.51 -6.04
N ASN A 195 -4.11 18.52 -5.25
CA ASN A 195 -4.25 19.38 -4.07
C ASN A 195 -4.98 18.60 -2.95
N PRO A 196 -4.84 19.02 -1.68
CA PRO A 196 -5.69 18.54 -0.60
C PRO A 196 -7.18 18.70 -0.95
N GLY A 197 -7.96 17.63 -0.80
CA GLY A 197 -9.39 17.60 -1.14
C GLY A 197 -9.72 17.51 -2.63
N LYS A 198 -8.73 17.44 -3.54
CA LYS A 198 -8.97 17.09 -4.95
C LYS A 198 -9.06 15.59 -5.13
N VAL A 199 -9.65 15.22 -6.26
CA VAL A 199 -9.95 13.85 -6.65
C VAL A 199 -8.87 13.25 -7.56
N CYS A 200 -7.96 14.01 -8.18
CA CYS A 200 -7.01 13.46 -9.16
C CYS A 200 -5.63 13.11 -8.58
N LEU A 201 -5.02 12.03 -9.08
CA LEU A 201 -3.63 11.67 -8.82
C LEU A 201 -2.67 12.71 -9.41
N LYS A 202 -1.67 13.13 -8.64
CA LYS A 202 -0.72 14.18 -9.01
C LYS A 202 0.15 13.82 -10.21
N ALA A 203 0.69 12.61 -10.22
CA ALA A 203 1.57 12.13 -11.28
C ALA A 203 0.82 11.66 -12.54
N ASN A 204 -0.49 11.41 -12.43
CA ASN A 204 -1.35 11.06 -13.57
C ASN A 204 -2.79 11.55 -13.34
N PRO A 205 -3.14 12.75 -13.84
CA PRO A 205 -4.46 13.34 -13.62
C PRO A 205 -5.65 12.58 -14.21
N ASN A 206 -5.42 11.57 -15.07
CA ASN A 206 -6.47 10.69 -15.61
C ASN A 206 -6.99 9.67 -14.58
N ILE A 207 -6.36 9.58 -13.42
CA ILE A 207 -6.80 8.74 -12.31
C ILE A 207 -7.54 9.63 -11.31
N LEU A 208 -8.83 9.34 -11.14
CA LEU A 208 -9.77 10.08 -10.32
C LEU A 208 -10.18 9.24 -9.10
N PHE A 209 -10.21 9.82 -7.92
CA PHE A 209 -10.61 9.23 -6.65
C PHE A 209 -11.89 9.93 -6.19
N ILE A 210 -13.03 9.25 -6.20
CA ILE A 210 -14.33 9.84 -5.86
C ILE A 210 -15.00 9.14 -4.67
N LYS A 211 -15.91 9.86 -4.01
CA LYS A 211 -16.87 9.30 -3.05
C LYS A 211 -18.20 9.09 -3.75
N GLN A 212 -18.85 7.94 -3.51
CA GLN A 212 -20.26 7.73 -3.83
C GLN A 212 -21.10 7.81 -2.56
#